data_AF-N2IHB0-F1
#
_entry.id   AF-N2IHB0-F1
#
_cell.length_a   1.000
_cell.length_b   1.000
_cell.length_c   1.000
_cell.angle_alpha   90.00
_cell.angle_beta   90.00
_cell.angle_gamma   90.00
#
_symmetry.space_group_name_H-M   'P 1'
#
loop_
_entity.id
_entity.type
_entity.pdbx_description
1 polymer ?
#
loop_
_entity_poly.entity_id
_entity_poly.type
_entity_poly.pdbx_seq_one_letter_code
_entity_poly.pdbx_strand_id
1 'polypeptide(L)'
;MQYIELTEIDSTPMTAAFAEASFEEKVAGAVGVIKQQIMQGKRLVVACSFGKDSSVTLALTLMAMQELKAAGVVVPELHVMNSDTLLENPVVHTYSKGMIRSLKAFAKEENLPVRMWVCSPSLSNNYLVNIIGGRTIASMPGSSAKCQQQLKAVPLERTKRKIRALVKVELGEGFVESDLITLIGTRRVISSTRFMN
;
A
#
# COMPACT_ATOMS: atom_id res chain seq x y z
N MET A 1 15.16 -56.76 -23.75
CA MET A 1 15.10 -55.31 -23.43
C MET A 1 13.64 -54.92 -23.52
N GLN A 2 12.95 -54.94 -22.37
CA GLN A 2 11.49 -54.86 -22.28
C GLN A 2 11.13 -53.39 -22.10
N TYR A 3 10.57 -52.77 -23.13
CA TYR A 3 10.09 -51.40 -23.09
C TYR A 3 8.82 -51.34 -22.23
N ILE A 4 8.82 -50.45 -21.25
CA ILE A 4 7.68 -50.17 -20.37
C ILE A 4 6.69 -49.32 -21.18
N GLU A 5 5.46 -49.80 -21.34
CA GLU A 5 4.34 -49.02 -21.87
C GLU A 5 4.07 -47.83 -20.94
N LEU A 6 4.21 -46.62 -21.48
CA LEU A 6 3.76 -45.39 -20.81
C LEU A 6 2.24 -45.41 -20.80
N THR A 7 1.65 -45.72 -19.65
CA THR A 7 0.22 -45.52 -19.41
C THR A 7 -0.12 -44.05 -19.62
N GLU A 8 -1.07 -43.79 -20.52
CA GLU A 8 -1.62 -42.47 -20.77
C GLU A 8 -2.06 -41.84 -19.44
N ILE A 9 -1.44 -40.72 -19.10
CA ILE A 9 -1.88 -39.89 -17.99
C ILE A 9 -3.22 -39.30 -18.44
N ASP A 10 -4.31 -39.77 -17.82
CA ASP A 10 -5.64 -39.21 -17.95
C ASP A 10 -5.55 -37.70 -17.71
N SER A 11 -5.64 -36.94 -18.81
CA SER A 11 -5.55 -35.48 -18.82
C SER A 11 -6.94 -34.90 -18.67
N THR A 12 -7.72 -35.39 -17.71
CA THR A 12 -8.97 -34.74 -17.34
C THR A 12 -8.61 -33.32 -16.90
N PRO A 13 -9.03 -32.27 -17.62
CA PRO A 13 -8.80 -30.91 -17.15
C PRO A 13 -9.56 -30.78 -15.84
N MET A 14 -8.85 -30.46 -14.76
CA MET A 14 -9.44 -30.08 -13.49
C MET A 14 -10.10 -28.70 -13.64
N THR A 15 -11.14 -28.61 -14.47
CA THR A 15 -12.05 -27.47 -14.57
C THR A 15 -13.06 -27.56 -13.43
N ALA A 16 -12.57 -27.40 -12.21
CA ALA A 16 -13.38 -26.70 -11.22
C ALA A 16 -13.27 -25.21 -11.59
N ALA A 17 -14.18 -24.74 -12.43
CA ALA A 17 -14.36 -23.32 -12.64
C ALA A 17 -14.74 -22.72 -11.28
N PHE A 18 -13.78 -22.19 -10.54
CA PHE A 18 -14.11 -21.24 -9.49
C PHE A 18 -14.91 -20.15 -10.18
N ALA A 19 -16.20 -20.02 -9.86
CA ALA A 19 -16.99 -18.90 -10.32
C ALA A 19 -16.27 -17.65 -9.85
N GLU A 20 -15.57 -16.97 -10.76
CA GLU A 20 -14.93 -15.71 -10.44
C GLU A 20 -16.04 -14.74 -10.04
N ALA A 21 -15.98 -14.26 -8.80
CA ALA A 21 -16.88 -13.23 -8.32
C ALA A 21 -16.91 -12.05 -9.32
N SER A 22 -18.09 -11.47 -9.49
CA SER A 22 -18.28 -10.32 -10.37
C SER A 22 -17.43 -9.14 -9.91
N PHE A 23 -17.24 -8.15 -10.79
CA PHE A 23 -16.48 -6.95 -10.43
C PHE A 23 -17.13 -6.22 -9.24
N GLU A 24 -18.45 -6.11 -9.26
CA GLU A 24 -19.28 -5.49 -8.23
C GLU A 24 -19.14 -6.24 -6.90
N GLU A 25 -19.19 -7.57 -6.92
CA GLU A 25 -18.98 -8.40 -5.72
C GLU A 25 -17.57 -8.24 -5.15
N LYS A 26 -16.54 -8.18 -6.01
CA LYS A 26 -15.15 -7.95 -5.59
C LYS A 26 -14.98 -6.57 -4.94
N VAL A 27 -15.59 -5.53 -5.52
CA VAL A 27 -15.57 -4.17 -4.97
C VAL A 27 -16.32 -4.12 -3.63
N ALA A 28 -17.56 -4.62 -3.59
CA ALA A 28 -18.38 -4.63 -2.38
C ALA A 28 -17.72 -5.43 -1.26
N GLY A 29 -17.12 -6.58 -1.57
CA GLY A 29 -16.36 -7.39 -0.63
C GLY A 29 -15.16 -6.64 -0.06
N ALA A 30 -14.37 -5.99 -0.92
CA ALA A 30 -13.20 -5.22 -0.47
C ALA A 30 -13.59 -4.02 0.40
N VAL A 31 -14.61 -3.27 -0.01
CA VAL A 31 -15.17 -2.16 0.77
C VAL A 31 -15.71 -2.66 2.11
N GLY A 32 -16.44 -3.79 2.10
CA GLY A 32 -16.97 -4.43 3.31
C GLY A 32 -15.89 -4.77 4.34
N VAL A 33 -14.78 -5.37 3.89
CA VAL A 33 -13.64 -5.69 4.76
C VAL A 33 -13.03 -4.42 5.36
N ILE A 34 -12.84 -3.36 4.57
CA ILE A 34 -12.30 -2.08 5.06
C ILE A 34 -13.25 -1.47 6.09
N LYS A 35 -14.56 -1.45 5.82
CA LYS A 35 -15.56 -0.95 6.76
C LYS A 35 -15.51 -1.71 8.09
N GLN A 36 -15.42 -3.03 8.04
CA GLN A 36 -15.31 -3.87 9.23
C GLN A 36 -14.09 -3.49 10.08
N GLN A 37 -12.93 -3.25 9.48
CA GLN A 37 -11.73 -2.82 10.22
C GLN A 37 -11.94 -1.46 10.90
N ILE A 38 -12.55 -0.50 10.19
CA ILE A 38 -12.86 0.82 10.77
C ILE A 38 -13.83 0.68 11.94
N MET A 39 -14.89 -0.12 11.80
CA MET A 39 -15.88 -0.37 12.86
C MET A 39 -15.30 -1.10 14.06
N GLN A 40 -14.26 -1.91 13.88
CA GLN A 40 -13.48 -2.52 14.96
C GLN A 40 -12.52 -1.53 15.66
N GLY A 41 -12.59 -0.23 15.32
CA GLY A 41 -11.76 0.81 15.93
C GLY A 41 -10.36 0.93 15.33
N LYS A 42 -10.03 0.16 14.29
CA LYS A 42 -8.70 0.17 13.68
C LYS A 42 -8.41 1.49 12.97
N ARG A 43 -7.14 1.90 12.97
CA ARG A 43 -6.62 3.07 12.27
C ARG A 43 -5.92 2.61 11.00
N LEU A 44 -6.28 3.23 9.89
CA LEU A 44 -5.84 2.81 8.57
C LEU A 44 -4.74 3.73 8.04
N VAL A 45 -3.72 3.09 7.47
CA VAL A 45 -2.66 3.74 6.70
C VAL A 45 -2.66 3.17 5.29
N VAL A 46 -2.86 3.98 4.27
CA VAL A 46 -2.79 3.52 2.87
C VAL A 46 -1.43 3.92 2.29
N ALA A 47 -0.63 2.93 1.89
CA ALA A 47 0.61 3.20 1.16
C ALA A 47 0.29 3.34 -0.35
N CYS A 48 0.27 4.57 -0.85
CA CYS A 48 -0.14 4.90 -2.21
C CYS A 48 1.01 5.50 -3.04
N SER A 49 1.39 4.79 -4.10
CA SER A 49 2.32 5.29 -5.13
C SER A 49 1.61 6.00 -6.29
N PHE A 50 0.27 6.10 -6.24
CA PHE A 50 -0.60 6.53 -7.35
C PHE A 50 -0.45 5.69 -8.62
N GLY A 51 0.01 4.45 -8.48
CA GLY A 51 -0.07 3.44 -9.54
C GLY A 51 -1.47 2.82 -9.60
N LYS A 52 -1.72 1.96 -10.59
CA LYS A 52 -3.02 1.30 -10.78
C LYS A 52 -3.53 0.63 -9.51
N ASP A 53 -2.75 -0.29 -8.94
CA ASP A 53 -3.20 -1.11 -7.82
C ASP A 53 -3.37 -0.29 -6.53
N SER A 54 -2.41 0.58 -6.23
CA SER A 54 -2.44 1.40 -5.01
C SER A 54 -3.47 2.52 -5.06
N SER A 55 -3.79 3.05 -6.25
CA SER A 55 -4.89 4.01 -6.43
C SER A 55 -6.24 3.35 -6.23
N VAL A 56 -6.42 2.11 -6.70
CA VAL A 56 -7.65 1.33 -6.43
C VAL A 56 -7.79 1.06 -4.93
N THR A 57 -6.73 0.65 -4.23
CA THR A 57 -6.78 0.48 -2.78
C THR A 57 -7.20 1.76 -2.06
N LEU A 58 -6.66 2.91 -2.47
CA LEU A 58 -7.03 4.21 -1.91
C LEU A 58 -8.50 4.55 -2.21
N ALA A 59 -8.96 4.36 -3.45
CA ALA A 59 -10.34 4.63 -3.84
C ALA A 59 -11.35 3.78 -3.06
N LEU A 60 -11.10 2.47 -2.93
CA LEU A 60 -11.93 1.56 -2.12
C LEU A 60 -11.95 1.97 -0.64
N THR A 61 -10.82 2.46 -0.11
CA THR A 61 -10.75 2.96 1.27
C THR A 61 -11.59 4.22 1.46
N LEU A 62 -11.52 5.17 0.52
CA LEU A 62 -12.31 6.40 0.55
C LEU A 62 -13.81 6.10 0.42
N MET A 63 -14.18 5.19 -0.48
CA MET A 63 -15.57 4.72 -0.65
C MET A 63 -16.11 4.12 0.65
N ALA A 64 -15.35 3.24 1.31
CA ALA A 64 -15.72 2.68 2.61
C ALA A 64 -15.96 3.78 3.67
N MET A 65 -15.11 4.81 3.71
CA MET A 65 -15.28 5.93 4.63
C MET A 65 -16.51 6.79 4.30
N GLN A 66 -16.78 7.06 3.02
CA GLN A 66 -17.97 7.80 2.61
C GLN A 66 -19.25 7.05 2.98
N GLU A 67 -19.31 5.74 2.72
CA GLU A 67 -20.45 4.90 3.08
C GLU A 67 -20.69 4.85 4.59
N LEU A 68 -19.62 4.71 5.38
CA LEU A 68 -19.74 4.74 6.85
C LEU A 68 -20.20 6.10 7.37
N LYS A 69 -19.65 7.19 6.82
CA LYS A 69 -20.05 8.54 7.16
C LYS A 69 -21.52 8.80 6.80
N ALA A 70 -21.97 8.35 5.63
CA ALA A 70 -23.37 8.45 5.21
C ALA A 70 -24.30 7.64 6.14
N ALA A 71 -23.82 6.53 6.70
CA ALA A 71 -24.52 5.75 7.72
C ALA A 71 -24.44 6.35 9.14
N GLY A 72 -23.87 7.56 9.31
CA GLY A 72 -23.76 8.23 10.60
C GLY A 72 -22.61 7.74 11.51
N VAL A 73 -21.72 6.90 11.00
CA VAL A 73 -20.55 6.42 11.75
C VAL A 73 -19.43 7.46 11.67
N VAL A 74 -18.85 7.81 12.82
CA VAL A 74 -17.66 8.66 12.87
C VAL A 74 -16.46 7.87 12.38
N VAL A 75 -15.90 8.27 11.24
CA VAL A 75 -14.70 7.65 10.67
C VAL A 75 -13.43 8.28 11.25
N PRO A 76 -12.39 7.49 11.57
CA PRO A 76 -11.13 8.01 12.08
C PRO A 76 -10.32 8.68 10.96
N GLU A 77 -9.28 9.42 11.35
CA GLU A 77 -8.37 10.02 10.37
C GLU A 77 -7.66 8.94 9.54
N LEU A 78 -7.81 9.01 8.22
CA LEU A 78 -7.10 8.17 7.27
C LEU A 78 -5.74 8.78 6.97
N HIS A 79 -4.67 8.01 7.19
CA HIS A 79 -3.33 8.44 6.81
C HIS A 79 -2.93 7.84 5.46
N VAL A 80 -2.61 8.69 4.49
CA VAL A 80 -2.14 8.25 3.17
C VAL A 80 -0.66 8.56 3.05
N MET A 81 0.16 7.56 2.77
CA MET A 81 1.60 7.70 2.60
C MET A 81 2.00 7.56 1.12
N ASN A 82 2.70 8.55 0.59
CA ASN A 82 3.34 8.49 -0.72
C ASN A 82 4.85 8.55 -0.55
N SER A 83 5.58 7.67 -1.25
CA SER A 83 7.04 7.71 -1.26
C SER A 83 7.52 8.60 -2.40
N ASP A 84 8.27 9.65 -2.07
CA ASP A 84 8.96 10.49 -3.04
C ASP A 84 10.46 10.24 -2.93
N THR A 85 10.99 9.45 -3.86
CA THR A 85 12.40 9.05 -3.87
C THR A 85 13.34 10.18 -4.30
N LEU A 86 12.80 11.30 -4.79
CA LEU A 86 13.53 12.40 -5.44
C LEU A 86 14.25 12.00 -6.73
N LEU A 87 14.07 10.77 -7.22
CA LEU A 87 14.68 10.22 -8.43
C LEU A 87 13.62 9.76 -9.46
N GLU A 88 12.34 10.05 -9.22
CA GLU A 88 11.27 9.72 -10.16
C GLU A 88 11.41 10.53 -11.47
N ASN A 89 10.88 9.99 -12.56
CA ASN A 89 10.74 10.73 -13.81
C ASN A 89 9.95 12.04 -13.58
N PRO A 90 10.38 13.21 -14.10
CA PRO A 90 9.69 14.49 -13.91
C PRO A 90 8.19 14.46 -14.24
N VAL A 91 7.78 13.69 -15.25
CA VAL A 91 6.38 13.50 -15.62
C VAL A 91 5.63 12.75 -14.53
N VAL A 92 6.21 11.67 -14.00
CA VAL A 92 5.64 10.87 -12.91
C VAL A 92 5.57 11.68 -11.61
N HIS A 93 6.60 12.48 -11.33
CA HIS A 93 6.62 13.38 -10.17
C HIS A 93 5.50 14.42 -10.24
N THR A 94 5.32 15.03 -11.41
CA THR A 94 4.26 16.02 -11.65
C THR A 94 2.87 15.39 -11.52
N TYR A 95 2.70 14.18 -12.07
CA TYR A 95 1.48 13.39 -11.90
C TYR A 95 1.19 13.08 -10.43
N SER A 96 2.18 12.58 -9.67
CA SER A 96 2.03 12.28 -8.23
C SER A 96 1.62 13.53 -7.43
N LYS A 97 2.25 14.68 -7.71
CA LYS A 97 1.85 15.97 -7.12
C LYS A 97 0.41 16.35 -7.49
N GLY A 98 0.01 16.13 -8.73
CA GLY A 98 -1.37 16.30 -9.18
C GLY A 98 -2.34 15.44 -8.38
N MET A 99 -2.07 14.14 -8.25
CA MET A 99 -2.89 13.20 -7.50
C MET A 99 -2.99 13.56 -6.01
N ILE A 100 -1.91 14.03 -5.39
CA ILE A 100 -1.93 14.54 -4.02
C ILE A 100 -2.86 15.75 -3.90
N ARG A 101 -2.84 16.68 -4.87
CA ARG A 101 -3.76 17.83 -4.87
C ARG A 101 -5.22 17.38 -5.03
N SER A 102 -5.48 16.47 -5.97
CA SER A 102 -6.82 15.92 -6.18
C SER A 102 -7.35 15.20 -4.94
N LEU A 103 -6.53 14.38 -4.28
CA LEU A 103 -6.91 13.70 -3.03
C LEU A 103 -7.25 14.70 -1.92
N LYS A 104 -6.45 15.76 -1.75
CA LYS A 104 -6.73 16.80 -0.74
C LYS A 104 -8.01 17.57 -1.07
N ALA A 105 -8.25 17.87 -2.34
CA ALA A 105 -9.47 18.54 -2.78
C ALA A 105 -10.71 17.66 -2.50
N PHE A 106 -10.66 16.40 -2.91
CA PHE A 106 -11.71 15.41 -2.66
C PHE A 106 -11.99 15.24 -1.16
N ALA A 107 -10.95 15.05 -0.34
CA ALA A 107 -11.13 14.92 1.11
C ALA A 107 -11.78 16.16 1.75
N LYS A 108 -11.48 17.35 1.22
CA LYS A 108 -12.11 18.61 1.68
C LYS A 108 -13.57 18.70 1.25
N GLU A 109 -13.86 18.40 -0.01
CA GLU A 109 -15.21 18.42 -0.60
C GLU A 109 -16.15 17.45 0.12
N GLU A 110 -15.68 16.22 0.34
CA GLU A 110 -16.42 15.16 1.01
C GLU A 110 -16.36 15.26 2.55
N ASN A 111 -15.65 16.26 3.08
CA ASN A 111 -15.38 16.48 4.50
C ASN A 111 -14.93 15.17 5.20
N LEU A 112 -13.97 14.47 4.60
CA LEU A 112 -13.36 13.26 5.13
C LEU A 112 -12.05 13.61 5.87
N PRO A 113 -11.80 13.03 7.05
CA PRO A 113 -10.56 13.26 7.78
C PRO A 113 -9.42 12.49 7.12
N VAL A 114 -8.76 13.09 6.12
CA VAL A 114 -7.65 12.47 5.39
C VAL A 114 -6.38 13.30 5.55
N ARG A 115 -5.30 12.65 6.03
CA ARG A 115 -3.97 13.25 6.14
C ARG A 115 -3.00 12.62 5.16
N MET A 116 -2.45 13.46 4.28
CA MET A 116 -1.44 13.06 3.29
C MET A 116 -0.02 13.25 3.82
N TRP A 117 0.80 12.21 3.69
CA TRP A 117 2.21 12.16 4.09
C TRP A 117 3.13 11.91 2.89
N VAL A 118 3.97 12.88 2.55
CA VAL A 118 5.02 12.70 1.52
C VAL A 118 6.31 12.25 2.21
N CYS A 119 6.76 11.05 1.88
CA CYS A 119 7.88 10.37 2.52
C CYS A 119 9.12 10.50 1.63
N SER A 120 10.00 11.45 1.94
CA SER A 120 11.25 11.68 1.19
C SER A 120 12.49 11.41 2.04
N PRO A 121 13.60 10.93 1.44
CA PRO A 121 14.86 10.75 2.14
C PRO A 121 15.41 12.09 2.65
N SER A 122 16.09 12.06 3.81
CA SER A 122 16.90 13.21 4.24
C SER A 122 18.16 13.30 3.40
N LEU A 123 18.76 14.49 3.32
CA LEU A 123 20.01 14.70 2.59
C LEU A 123 21.11 13.73 3.03
N SER A 124 21.28 13.55 4.35
CA SER A 124 22.28 12.65 4.95
C SER A 124 22.06 11.16 4.66
N ASN A 125 20.82 10.76 4.36
CA ASN A 125 20.47 9.38 4.05
C ASN A 125 20.08 9.20 2.58
N ASN A 126 20.36 10.19 1.73
CA ASN A 126 20.09 10.07 0.30
C ASN A 126 21.18 9.24 -0.35
N TYR A 127 20.78 8.19 -1.05
CA TYR A 127 21.69 7.23 -1.67
C TYR A 127 22.64 7.90 -2.68
N LEU A 128 22.13 8.79 -3.56
CA LEU A 128 22.95 9.46 -4.56
C LEU A 128 23.96 10.41 -3.93
N VAL A 129 23.53 11.16 -2.91
CA VAL A 129 24.41 12.06 -2.14
C VAL A 129 25.51 11.27 -1.44
N ASN A 130 25.19 10.11 -0.87
CA ASN A 130 26.17 9.26 -0.21
C ASN A 130 27.17 8.64 -1.20
N ILE A 131 26.76 8.35 -2.44
CA ILE A 131 27.69 7.91 -3.50
C ILE A 131 28.64 9.04 -3.87
N ILE A 132 28.09 10.21 -4.24
CA ILE A 132 28.89 11.36 -4.68
C ILE A 132 29.86 11.80 -3.58
N GLY A 133 29.43 11.78 -2.32
CA GLY A 133 30.26 12.11 -1.17
C GLY A 133 31.22 11.00 -0.71
N GLY A 134 31.34 9.88 -1.45
CA GLY A 134 32.27 8.79 -1.12
C GLY A 134 31.93 8.00 0.15
N ARG A 135 30.71 8.15 0.68
CA ARG A 135 30.23 7.47 1.90
C ARG A 135 29.68 6.08 1.62
N THR A 136 29.35 5.79 0.36
CA THR A 136 28.89 4.47 -0.07
C THR A 136 29.23 4.21 -1.53
N ILE A 137 29.10 2.96 -1.95
CA ILE A 137 29.30 2.52 -3.33
C ILE A 137 27.96 2.18 -3.98
N ALA A 138 27.91 2.26 -5.31
CA ALA A 138 26.71 1.91 -6.05
C ALA A 138 26.32 0.44 -5.84
N SER A 139 25.03 0.20 -5.61
CA SER A 139 24.38 -1.10 -5.64
C SER A 139 24.52 -1.70 -7.03
N MET A 140 25.26 -2.80 -7.12
CA MET A 140 25.39 -3.66 -8.30
C MET A 140 24.41 -4.83 -8.24
N PRO A 141 24.07 -5.48 -9.39
CA PRO A 141 23.33 -6.73 -9.39
C PRO A 141 24.00 -7.76 -8.46
N GLY A 142 23.21 -8.41 -7.58
CA GLY A 142 23.73 -9.35 -6.58
C GLY A 142 24.29 -8.72 -5.30
N SER A 143 24.35 -7.39 -5.20
CA SER A 143 24.80 -6.67 -3.99
C SER A 143 23.62 -6.19 -3.11
N SER A 144 23.94 -5.47 -2.03
CA SER A 144 22.97 -4.91 -1.10
C SER A 144 21.97 -3.94 -1.78
N ALA A 145 20.68 -4.06 -1.43
CA ALA A 145 19.59 -3.19 -1.89
C ALA A 145 19.59 -1.78 -1.24
N LYS A 146 20.77 -1.18 -1.02
CA LYS A 146 20.95 0.09 -0.32
C LYS A 146 20.16 1.23 -0.94
N CYS A 147 20.11 1.32 -2.28
CA CYS A 147 19.30 2.30 -2.99
C CYS A 147 17.82 2.26 -2.55
N GLN A 148 17.21 1.06 -2.58
CA GLN A 148 15.82 0.86 -2.18
C GLN A 148 15.61 1.08 -0.69
N GLN A 149 16.55 0.67 0.16
CA GLN A 149 16.48 0.90 1.60
C GLN A 149 16.50 2.39 1.93
N GLN A 150 17.47 3.13 1.40
CA GLN A 150 17.70 4.53 1.73
C GLN A 150 16.67 5.49 1.13
N LEU A 151 16.29 5.26 -0.13
CA LEU A 151 15.37 6.15 -0.84
C LEU A 151 13.90 5.83 -0.58
N LYS A 152 13.56 4.59 -0.22
CA LYS A 152 12.16 4.14 -0.11
C LYS A 152 11.81 3.58 1.27
N ALA A 153 12.50 2.53 1.72
CA ALA A 153 12.11 1.84 2.95
C ALA A 153 12.27 2.73 4.20
N VAL A 154 13.43 3.35 4.40
CA VAL A 154 13.71 4.17 5.59
C VAL A 154 12.80 5.41 5.68
N PRO A 155 12.54 6.18 4.60
CA PRO A 155 11.58 7.29 4.64
C PRO A 155 10.15 6.87 4.99
N LEU A 156 9.69 5.72 4.47
CA LEU A 156 8.38 5.17 4.78
C LEU A 156 8.30 4.75 6.25
N GLU A 157 9.26 3.96 6.75
CA GLU A 157 9.28 3.51 8.15
C GLU A 157 9.36 4.67 9.14
N ARG A 158 10.17 5.70 8.84
CA ARG A 158 10.24 6.91 9.65
C ARG A 158 8.88 7.60 9.75
N THR A 159 8.13 7.65 8.66
CA THR A 159 6.81 8.29 8.62
C THR A 159 5.76 7.42 9.31
N LYS A 160 5.80 6.11 9.12
CA LYS A 160 4.95 5.14 9.82
C LYS A 160 5.13 5.24 11.34
N ARG A 161 6.36 5.43 11.83
CA ARG A 161 6.64 5.68 13.25
C ARG A 161 6.01 6.99 13.76
N LYS A 162 5.99 8.05 12.95
CA LYS A 162 5.31 9.32 13.30
C LYS A 162 3.79 9.11 13.39
N ILE A 163 3.21 8.43 12.42
CA ILE A 163 1.78 8.09 12.41
C ILE A 163 1.43 7.26 13.65
N ARG A 164 2.23 6.24 13.96
CA ARG A 164 2.06 5.43 15.19
C ARG A 164 2.07 6.29 16.45
N ALA A 165 2.98 7.27 16.54
CA ALA A 165 3.03 8.16 17.70
C ALA A 165 1.76 9.03 17.83
N LEU A 166 1.22 9.53 16.70
CA LEU A 166 -0.06 10.27 16.70
C LEU A 166 -1.22 9.39 17.14
N VAL A 167 -1.36 8.22 16.52
CA VAL A 167 -2.43 7.26 16.83
C VAL A 167 -2.36 6.78 18.29
N LYS A 168 -1.15 6.60 18.85
CA LYS A 168 -0.97 6.24 20.26
C LYS A 168 -1.46 7.35 21.20
N VAL A 169 -1.27 8.61 20.84
CA VAL A 169 -1.81 9.75 21.61
C VAL A 169 -3.34 9.79 21.51
N GLU A 170 -3.91 9.51 20.35
CA GLU A 170 -5.36 9.48 20.13
C GLU A 170 -6.06 8.34 20.88
N LEU A 171 -5.47 7.13 20.91
CA LEU A 171 -6.05 5.94 21.54
C LEU A 171 -5.66 5.77 23.02
N GLY A 172 -4.64 6.48 23.49
CA GLY A 172 -4.17 6.43 24.88
C GLY A 172 -3.49 5.11 25.25
N GLU A 173 -3.63 4.70 26.52
CA GLU A 173 -2.99 3.49 27.08
C GLU A 173 -3.53 2.19 26.48
N GLY A 174 -4.69 2.22 25.82
CA GLY A 174 -5.30 1.06 25.15
C GLY A 174 -4.72 0.72 23.79
N PHE A 175 -3.70 1.45 23.30
CA PHE A 175 -3.11 1.20 21.98
C PHE A 175 -2.40 -0.15 21.90
N VAL A 176 -2.83 -0.99 20.98
CA VAL A 176 -2.16 -2.24 20.59
C VAL A 176 -1.57 -2.09 19.18
N GLU A 177 -0.45 -2.75 18.88
CA GLU A 177 0.16 -2.66 17.54
C GLU A 177 -0.79 -3.10 16.40
N SER A 178 -1.70 -4.04 16.69
CA SER A 178 -2.71 -4.51 15.74
C SER A 178 -3.80 -3.48 15.46
N ASP A 179 -3.80 -2.33 16.14
CA ASP A 179 -4.75 -1.24 15.89
C ASP A 179 -4.37 -0.39 14.68
N LEU A 180 -3.10 -0.42 14.27
CA LEU A 180 -2.62 0.32 13.10
C LEU A 180 -2.41 -0.62 11.91
N ILE A 181 -3.32 -0.58 10.95
CA ILE A 181 -3.30 -1.45 9.77
C ILE A 181 -2.77 -0.68 8.57
N THR A 182 -1.79 -1.25 7.85
CA THR A 182 -1.30 -0.68 6.60
C THR A 182 -1.92 -1.42 5.41
N LEU A 183 -2.71 -0.70 4.61
CA LEU A 183 -3.31 -1.20 3.37
C LEU A 183 -2.33 -1.01 2.21
N ILE A 184 -2.11 -2.08 1.46
CA ILE A 184 -1.20 -2.12 0.30
C ILE A 184 -1.90 -2.74 -0.91
N GLY A 185 -1.68 -2.17 -2.09
CA GLY A 185 -2.23 -2.67 -3.36
C GLY A 185 -1.43 -3.84 -3.95
N THR A 186 -1.10 -4.86 -3.16
CA THR A 186 -0.37 -6.04 -3.66
C THR A 186 -1.32 -7.14 -4.10
N ARG A 187 -1.10 -7.70 -5.30
CA ARG A 187 -1.83 -8.87 -5.81
C ARG A 187 -0.94 -10.12 -5.77
N ARG A 188 -1.52 -11.28 -5.40
CA ARG A 188 -0.80 -12.56 -5.26
C ARG A 188 -0.13 -13.03 -6.56
N VAL A 189 -0.70 -12.70 -7.71
CA VAL A 189 -0.21 -13.10 -9.05
C VAL A 189 1.07 -12.36 -9.49
N ILE A 190 1.47 -11.28 -8.80
CA ILE A 190 2.57 -10.40 -9.25
C ILE A 190 3.97 -10.96 -8.89
N SER A 191 4.08 -11.90 -7.95
CA SER A 191 5.38 -12.36 -7.45
C SER A 191 5.32 -13.82 -7.02
N SER A 192 6.29 -14.63 -7.47
CA SER A 192 6.46 -16.04 -7.07
C SER A 192 6.55 -16.21 -5.55
N THR A 193 7.24 -15.32 -4.84
CA THR A 193 7.35 -15.34 -3.37
C THR A 193 6.04 -15.02 -2.65
N ARG A 194 5.05 -14.39 -3.30
CA ARG A 194 3.79 -13.93 -2.66
C ARG A 194 2.61 -14.86 -2.90
N PHE A 195 2.80 -15.91 -3.67
CA PHE A 195 1.81 -16.97 -3.85
C PHE A 195 1.80 -17.92 -2.64
N MET A 196 2.90 -17.98 -1.87
CA MET A 196 3.13 -18.95 -0.80
C MET A 196 2.76 -18.45 0.61
N ASN A 197 2.30 -17.20 0.77
CA ASN A 197 1.89 -16.61 2.05
C ASN A 197 0.43 -16.14 2.04
#